data_AF-A0A512HQ64-F1
#
_entry.id   AF-A0A512HQ64-F1
#
_cell.length_a   1.000
_cell.length_b   1.000
_cell.length_c   1.000
_cell.angle_alpha   90.00
_cell.angle_beta   90.00
_cell.angle_gamma   90.00
#
_symmetry.space_group_name_H-M   'P 1'
#
loop_
_entity.id
_entity.type
_entity.pdbx_description
1 polymer ?
#
loop_
_entity_poly.entity_id
_entity_poly.type
_entity_poly.pdbx_seq_one_letter_code
_entity_poly.pdbx_strand_id
1 'polypeptide(L)'
;MTAALNSNMAASTPDLSGVEFATSADGLALARIGDLVLAMVTSPSGFAFLASAGAIRRPLADLTRADFIGHDGRVADEAEFRARVAETVGHQRDLAKLNRMQTRMSASTPWGGSQMAVVYAEGVVAHMTSGHGGFHLSTERNAKVHPLLRKDMPWYEEDCEWAIVAISFPDLFTAYERSMAEKTFRNTWPDVWETIRGCPLAEGESWARDRRAFGQRHAADYIAMSAILSDQRPGMTEVVAKIGGGHIRGGEERRFLVASDEYAGRGRFGFVIDLARHPEYDGPSSFIGWRNRGDGS
;
A
#
# COMPACT_ATOMS: atom_id res chain seq x y z
N MET A 1 -29.72 15.17 -21.27
CA MET A 1 -29.78 15.79 -19.93
C MET A 1 -28.92 14.95 -19.01
N THR A 2 -27.66 15.34 -18.89
CA THR A 2 -26.59 14.64 -18.18
C THR A 2 -26.47 15.24 -16.78
N ALA A 3 -26.86 14.49 -15.76
CA ALA A 3 -26.60 14.85 -14.38
C ALA A 3 -25.13 14.55 -14.08
N ALA A 4 -24.32 15.60 -13.97
CA ALA A 4 -22.99 15.53 -13.39
C ALA A 4 -23.14 15.16 -11.91
N LEU A 5 -22.66 13.98 -11.52
CA LEU A 5 -22.48 13.61 -10.13
C LEU A 5 -21.30 14.43 -9.58
N ASN A 6 -21.59 15.65 -9.15
CA ASN A 6 -20.72 16.40 -8.26
C ASN A 6 -20.70 15.67 -6.91
N SER A 7 -19.72 14.80 -6.70
CA SER A 7 -19.39 14.28 -5.38
C SER A 7 -18.67 15.35 -4.58
N ASN A 8 -19.39 16.41 -4.22
CA ASN A 8 -18.95 17.37 -3.22
C ASN A 8 -19.47 16.88 -1.86
N MET A 9 -18.87 15.79 -1.36
CA MET A 9 -19.05 15.39 0.02
C MET A 9 -18.31 16.41 0.89
N ALA A 10 -19.05 17.41 1.40
CA ALA A 10 -18.60 18.14 2.58
C ALA A 10 -18.18 17.10 3.61
N ALA A 11 -16.93 17.18 4.08
CA ALA A 11 -16.40 16.26 5.08
C ALA A 11 -17.23 16.41 6.36
N SER A 12 -18.21 15.52 6.54
CA SER A 12 -18.94 15.39 7.79
C SER A 12 -17.91 15.19 8.90
N THR A 13 -18.10 15.89 10.03
CA THR A 13 -17.26 15.71 11.22
C THR A 13 -17.18 14.20 11.53
N PRO A 14 -15.97 13.63 11.66
CA PRO A 14 -15.83 12.20 11.86
C PRO A 14 -16.52 11.78 13.16
N ASP A 15 -17.39 10.78 13.08
CA ASP A 15 -18.10 10.28 14.26
C ASP A 15 -17.18 9.38 15.10
N LEU A 16 -16.78 9.89 16.26
CA LEU A 16 -15.90 9.24 17.23
C LEU A 16 -16.66 8.70 18.45
N SER A 17 -17.98 8.51 18.33
CA SER A 17 -18.81 7.99 19.42
C SER A 17 -18.33 6.60 19.87
N GLY A 18 -18.10 6.44 21.18
CA GLY A 18 -17.63 5.18 21.77
C GLY A 18 -16.12 4.99 21.78
N VAL A 19 -15.34 6.02 21.42
CA VAL A 19 -13.88 6.03 21.51
C VAL A 19 -13.41 6.64 22.83
N GLU A 20 -12.52 5.96 23.53
CA GLU A 20 -11.80 6.50 24.69
C GLU A 20 -10.41 6.95 24.24
N PHE A 21 -10.16 8.26 24.30
CA PHE A 21 -8.83 8.82 24.03
C PHE A 21 -8.06 9.03 25.33
N ALA A 22 -6.76 8.79 25.31
CA ALA A 22 -5.87 9.03 26.43
C ALA A 22 -4.43 9.26 25.97
N THR A 23 -3.58 9.67 26.92
CA THR A 23 -2.12 9.66 26.76
C THR A 23 -1.57 8.48 27.56
N SER A 24 -0.67 7.71 26.95
CA SER A 24 0.02 6.60 27.61
C SER A 24 1.02 7.08 28.68
N ALA A 25 1.56 6.17 29.48
CA ALA A 25 2.56 6.49 30.51
C ALA A 25 3.85 7.10 29.92
N ASP A 26 4.19 6.74 28.67
CA ASP A 26 5.33 7.24 27.92
C ASP A 26 4.97 8.32 26.88
N GLY A 27 3.77 8.92 26.98
CA GLY A 27 3.41 10.13 26.23
C GLY A 27 2.83 9.91 24.82
N LEU A 28 2.44 8.68 24.47
CA LEU A 28 1.82 8.36 23.18
C LEU A 28 0.33 8.73 23.18
N ALA A 29 -0.17 9.21 22.04
CA ALA A 29 -1.60 9.41 21.84
C ALA A 29 -2.28 8.06 21.59
N LEU A 30 -3.29 7.74 22.40
CA LEU A 30 -4.02 6.46 22.37
C LEU A 30 -5.51 6.66 22.07
N ALA A 31 -6.10 5.65 21.43
CA ALA A 31 -7.55 5.55 21.22
C ALA A 31 -8.01 4.10 21.39
N ARG A 32 -8.93 3.85 22.32
CA ARG A 32 -9.59 2.54 22.50
C ARG A 32 -10.93 2.52 21.78
N ILE A 33 -11.15 1.44 21.02
CA ILE A 33 -12.33 1.16 20.22
C ILE A 33 -12.75 -0.30 20.50
N GLY A 34 -13.66 -0.50 21.46
CA GLY A 34 -13.99 -1.84 21.96
C GLY A 34 -12.75 -2.53 22.53
N ASP A 35 -12.40 -3.71 22.00
CA ASP A 35 -11.21 -4.48 22.41
C ASP A 35 -9.91 -4.05 21.68
N LEU A 36 -10.00 -3.16 20.70
CA LEU A 36 -8.84 -2.64 19.96
C LEU A 36 -8.33 -1.36 20.60
N VAL A 37 -7.02 -1.23 20.77
CA VAL A 37 -6.37 0.02 21.16
C VAL A 37 -5.39 0.42 20.06
N LEU A 38 -5.50 1.65 19.58
CA LEU A 38 -4.60 2.25 18.61
C LEU A 38 -3.68 3.26 19.30
N ALA A 39 -2.43 3.30 18.85
CA ALA A 39 -1.43 4.27 19.29
C ALA A 39 -0.79 4.98 18.10
N MET A 40 -0.54 6.28 18.26
CA MET A 40 0.40 7.01 17.41
C MET A 40 1.80 6.87 17.99
N VAL A 41 2.66 6.14 17.30
CA VAL A 41 4.05 5.89 17.71
C VAL A 41 4.99 6.70 16.85
N THR A 42 5.91 7.42 17.47
CA THR A 42 7.02 8.08 16.76
C THR A 42 8.24 7.17 16.75
N SER A 43 8.79 6.91 15.56
CA SER A 43 10.01 6.13 15.41
C SER A 43 11.25 6.96 15.83
N PRO A 44 12.38 6.31 16.14
CA PRO A 44 13.63 7.03 16.40
C PRO A 44 14.12 7.89 15.23
N SER A 45 13.69 7.58 14.00
CA SER A 45 13.99 8.37 12.80
C SER A 45 12.99 9.51 12.56
N GLY A 46 12.08 9.77 13.50
CA GLY A 46 11.25 10.98 13.56
C GLY A 46 9.93 10.91 12.79
N PHE A 47 9.61 9.81 12.13
CA PHE A 47 8.29 9.64 11.50
C PHE A 47 7.31 8.98 12.48
N ALA A 48 6.03 9.35 12.41
CA ALA A 48 4.98 8.70 13.18
C ALA A 48 4.25 7.61 12.37
N PHE A 49 3.74 6.61 13.07
CA PHE A 49 2.99 5.50 12.50
C PHE A 49 1.94 4.97 13.47
N LEU A 50 0.95 4.28 12.91
CA LEU A 50 -0.10 3.64 13.69
C LEU A 50 0.39 2.28 14.21
N ALA A 51 0.20 2.02 15.49
CA ALA A 51 0.39 0.69 16.08
C ALA A 51 -0.88 0.25 16.79
N SER A 52 -1.08 -1.06 16.90
CA SER A 52 -2.30 -1.64 17.43
C SER A 52 -2.02 -2.63 18.55
N ALA A 53 -2.97 -2.76 19.46
CA ALA A 53 -2.98 -3.75 20.52
C ALA A 53 -4.40 -4.27 20.71
N GLY A 54 -4.52 -5.58 20.96
CA GLY A 54 -5.81 -6.25 21.14
C GLY A 54 -6.05 -6.70 22.59
N ALA A 55 -7.31 -6.66 23.02
CA ALA A 55 -7.81 -7.22 24.28
C ALA A 55 -7.13 -6.68 25.56
N ILE A 56 -6.63 -5.44 25.53
CA ILE A 56 -6.02 -4.80 26.70
C ILE A 56 -7.09 -4.18 27.61
N ARG A 57 -7.22 -4.73 28.82
CA ARG A 57 -8.19 -4.28 29.84
C ARG A 57 -7.66 -3.27 30.86
N ARG A 58 -6.35 -3.05 30.92
CA ARG A 58 -5.73 -2.08 31.84
C ARG A 58 -6.09 -0.63 31.44
N PRO A 59 -6.07 0.34 32.36
CA PRO A 59 -6.22 1.76 32.03
C PRO A 59 -5.26 2.20 30.92
N LEU A 60 -5.72 3.07 30.00
CA LEU A 60 -4.87 3.52 28.89
C LEU A 60 -3.64 4.30 29.36
N ALA A 61 -3.76 5.02 30.47
CA ALA A 61 -2.66 5.76 31.09
C ALA A 61 -1.51 4.89 31.59
N ASP A 62 -1.75 3.59 31.81
CA ASP A 62 -0.72 2.64 32.28
C ASP A 62 0.03 1.96 31.13
N LEU A 63 -0.44 2.16 29.89
CA LEU A 63 0.16 1.52 28.72
C LEU A 63 1.45 2.24 28.32
N THR A 64 2.29 1.51 27.60
CA THR A 64 3.55 1.99 27.04
C THR A 64 3.71 1.51 25.61
N ARG A 65 4.72 2.01 24.90
CA ARG A 65 5.09 1.54 23.57
C ARG A 65 5.22 0.02 23.48
N ALA A 66 5.69 -0.65 24.53
CA ALA A 66 5.92 -2.10 24.52
C ALA A 66 4.63 -2.93 24.39
N ASP A 67 3.47 -2.34 24.71
CA ASP A 67 2.17 -3.01 24.63
C ASP A 67 1.62 -3.07 23.19
N PHE A 68 2.18 -2.29 22.27
CA PHE A 68 1.70 -2.17 20.90
C PHE A 68 2.56 -2.95 19.92
N ILE A 69 1.88 -3.66 19.03
CA ILE A 69 2.47 -4.41 17.93
C ILE A 69 2.09 -3.78 16.58
N GLY A 70 2.75 -4.23 15.51
CA GLY A 70 2.44 -3.78 14.16
C GLY A 70 3.01 -2.41 13.81
N HIS A 71 2.88 -2.09 12.53
CA HIS A 71 3.27 -0.83 11.93
C HIS A 71 2.26 -0.53 10.80
N ASP A 72 1.07 -0.12 11.20
CA ASP A 72 -0.15 -0.04 10.38
C ASP A 72 -0.22 1.26 9.54
N GLY A 73 0.91 1.57 8.89
CA GLY A 73 1.09 2.74 8.05
C GLY A 73 1.54 3.99 8.82
N ARG A 74 2.08 4.96 8.07
CA ARG A 74 2.51 6.25 8.61
C ARG A 74 1.31 7.13 8.92
N VAL A 75 1.48 8.00 9.91
CA VAL A 75 0.60 9.13 10.21
C VAL A 75 1.47 10.37 10.34
N ALA A 76 1.04 11.49 9.80
CA ALA A 76 1.79 12.74 9.80
C ALA A 76 1.73 13.43 11.17
N ASP A 77 0.55 13.41 11.81
CA ASP A 77 0.27 14.12 13.04
C ASP A 77 -0.92 13.50 13.80
N GLU A 78 -1.27 14.12 14.93
CA GLU A 78 -2.41 13.68 15.75
C GLU A 78 -3.75 13.84 15.02
N ALA A 79 -3.89 14.80 14.09
CA ALA A 79 -5.12 14.97 13.35
C ALA A 79 -5.34 13.81 12.36
N GLU A 80 -4.29 13.37 11.66
CA GLU A 80 -4.34 12.18 10.82
C GLU A 80 -4.56 10.92 11.66
N PHE A 81 -3.92 10.81 12.84
CA PHE A 81 -4.21 9.72 13.79
C PHE A 81 -5.70 9.67 14.15
N ARG A 82 -6.31 10.79 14.52
CA ARG A 82 -7.74 10.86 14.84
C ARG A 82 -8.64 10.53 13.64
N ALA A 83 -8.24 10.91 12.43
CA ALA A 83 -8.94 10.51 11.21
C ALA A 83 -8.89 8.98 11.00
N ARG A 84 -7.74 8.34 11.25
CA ARG A 84 -7.60 6.88 11.18
C ARG A 84 -8.41 6.15 12.25
N VAL A 85 -8.49 6.72 13.45
CA VAL A 85 -9.38 6.24 14.52
C VAL A 85 -10.84 6.28 14.04
N ALA A 86 -11.30 7.40 13.47
CA ALA A 86 -12.66 7.51 12.96
C ALA A 86 -12.97 6.54 11.81
N GLU A 87 -12.02 6.34 10.88
CA GLU A 87 -12.13 5.34 9.82
C GLU A 87 -12.29 3.93 10.41
N THR A 88 -11.52 3.60 11.45
CA THR A 88 -11.59 2.31 12.14
C THR A 88 -12.93 2.11 12.85
N VAL A 89 -13.44 3.14 13.53
CA VAL A 89 -14.78 3.13 14.15
C VAL A 89 -15.86 2.90 13.10
N GLY A 90 -15.81 3.64 11.98
CA GLY A 90 -16.74 3.49 10.87
C GLY A 90 -16.71 2.07 10.30
N HIS A 91 -15.52 1.52 10.09
CA HIS A 91 -15.34 0.15 9.63
C HIS A 91 -15.93 -0.88 10.60
N GLN A 92 -15.64 -0.79 11.91
CA GLN A 92 -16.22 -1.71 12.90
C GLN A 92 -17.76 -1.62 12.96
N ARG A 93 -18.31 -0.41 12.85
CA ARG A 93 -19.75 -0.19 12.85
C ARG A 93 -20.42 -0.77 11.61
N ASP A 94 -19.79 -0.64 10.45
CA ASP A 94 -20.28 -1.27 9.22
C ASP A 94 -20.17 -2.79 9.31
N LEU A 95 -19.04 -3.33 9.80
CA LEU A 95 -18.88 -4.78 10.04
C LEU A 95 -19.99 -5.34 10.92
N ALA A 96 -20.37 -4.64 12.00
CA ALA A 96 -21.43 -5.07 12.90
C ALA A 96 -22.82 -5.16 12.23
N LYS A 97 -23.02 -4.46 11.11
CA LYS A 97 -24.27 -4.53 10.31
C LYS A 97 -24.22 -5.63 9.25
N LEU A 98 -23.03 -6.14 8.94
CA LEU A 98 -22.85 -7.20 7.96
C LEU A 98 -22.97 -8.56 8.64
N ASN A 99 -23.84 -9.42 8.13
CA ASN A 99 -24.06 -10.76 8.67
C ASN A 99 -22.99 -11.76 8.21
N ARG A 100 -21.71 -11.36 8.29
CA ARG A 100 -20.58 -12.24 7.90
C ARG A 100 -20.43 -13.34 8.92
N MET A 101 -20.39 -14.59 8.44
CA MET A 101 -20.25 -15.75 9.31
C MET A 101 -18.88 -16.37 9.13
N GLN A 102 -18.06 -16.28 10.18
CA GLN A 102 -16.83 -17.04 10.25
C GLN A 102 -17.14 -18.50 10.62
N THR A 103 -16.57 -19.43 9.87
CA THR A 103 -16.78 -20.86 10.06
C THR A 103 -15.52 -21.64 9.68
N ARG A 104 -15.44 -22.90 10.12
CA ARG A 104 -14.46 -23.85 9.59
C ARG A 104 -15.08 -24.54 8.39
N MET A 105 -14.41 -24.47 7.25
CA MET A 105 -14.83 -25.15 6.03
C MET A 105 -13.67 -25.98 5.52
N SER A 106 -13.90 -27.28 5.33
CA SER A 106 -12.98 -28.15 4.60
C SER A 106 -13.25 -27.98 3.11
N ALA A 107 -12.31 -27.33 2.41
CA ALA A 107 -12.36 -27.12 0.97
C ALA A 107 -10.94 -27.13 0.42
N SER A 108 -10.76 -27.71 -0.78
CA SER A 108 -9.52 -27.57 -1.53
C SER A 108 -9.55 -26.24 -2.27
N THR A 109 -8.59 -25.37 -1.99
CA THR A 109 -8.44 -24.07 -2.66
C THR A 109 -7.17 -24.06 -3.51
N PRO A 110 -7.00 -23.11 -4.44
CA PRO A 110 -5.74 -22.94 -5.18
C PRO A 110 -4.50 -22.74 -4.28
N TRP A 111 -4.71 -22.31 -3.03
CA TRP A 111 -3.66 -22.04 -2.05
C TRP A 111 -3.57 -23.11 -0.95
N GLY A 112 -4.12 -24.30 -1.20
CA GLY A 112 -4.13 -25.43 -0.26
C GLY A 112 -5.45 -25.60 0.48
N GLY A 113 -5.42 -26.40 1.53
CA GLY A 113 -6.62 -26.70 2.33
C GLY A 113 -7.13 -25.46 3.09
N SER A 114 -8.41 -25.15 2.93
CA SER A 114 -9.10 -24.13 3.72
C SER A 114 -9.08 -24.50 5.21
N GLN A 115 -8.57 -23.60 6.04
CA GLN A 115 -8.52 -23.76 7.49
C GLN A 115 -9.65 -22.97 8.17
N MET A 116 -9.98 -21.83 7.59
CA MET A 116 -11.12 -21.01 7.98
C MET A 116 -11.77 -20.40 6.74
N ALA A 117 -13.04 -20.07 6.88
CA ALA A 117 -13.78 -19.33 5.87
C ALA A 117 -14.66 -18.26 6.51
N VAL A 118 -14.91 -17.20 5.76
CA VAL A 118 -15.91 -16.19 6.08
C VAL A 118 -16.93 -16.18 4.97
N VAL A 119 -18.18 -16.53 5.30
CA VAL A 119 -19.30 -16.46 4.37
C VAL A 119 -19.83 -15.03 4.38
N TYR A 120 -19.68 -14.33 3.25
CA TYR A 120 -20.17 -12.96 3.08
C TYR A 120 -21.63 -12.95 2.67
N ALA A 121 -22.01 -13.89 1.81
CA ALA A 121 -23.38 -14.17 1.39
C ALA A 121 -23.44 -15.55 0.73
N GLU A 122 -24.65 -15.99 0.38
CA GLU A 122 -24.81 -17.17 -0.46
C GLU A 122 -24.03 -17.02 -1.79
N GLY A 123 -23.11 -17.96 -2.00
CA GLY A 123 -22.22 -18.00 -3.16
C GLY A 123 -21.02 -17.05 -3.12
N VAL A 124 -20.74 -16.39 -1.99
CA VAL A 124 -19.56 -15.52 -1.81
C VAL A 124 -18.85 -15.88 -0.51
N VAL A 125 -17.71 -16.57 -0.61
CA VAL A 125 -16.97 -17.10 0.54
C VAL A 125 -15.50 -16.73 0.44
N ALA A 126 -14.96 -16.09 1.47
CA ALA A 126 -13.52 -15.90 1.61
C ALA A 126 -12.93 -17.11 2.33
N HIS A 127 -11.88 -17.70 1.79
CA HIS A 127 -11.13 -18.81 2.37
C HIS A 127 -9.76 -18.34 2.82
N MET A 128 -9.33 -18.85 3.97
CA MET A 128 -8.01 -18.60 4.56
C MET A 128 -7.29 -19.94 4.70
N THR A 129 -6.06 -19.99 4.21
CA THR A 129 -5.15 -21.15 4.34
C THR A 129 -3.94 -20.76 5.18
N SER A 130 -2.98 -21.67 5.34
CA SER A 130 -1.81 -21.46 6.20
C SER A 130 -0.85 -20.37 5.72
N GLY A 131 -0.94 -19.97 4.45
CA GLY A 131 -0.01 -18.99 3.87
C GLY A 131 -0.64 -18.00 2.91
N HIS A 132 -1.92 -18.17 2.56
CA HIS A 132 -2.61 -17.29 1.63
C HIS A 132 -4.13 -17.45 1.75
N GLY A 133 -4.88 -16.93 0.77
CA GLY A 133 -6.32 -17.01 0.76
C GLY A 133 -6.93 -16.32 -0.44
N GLY A 134 -8.26 -16.24 -0.41
CA GLY A 134 -9.02 -15.54 -1.42
C GLY A 134 -10.48 -15.92 -1.42
N PHE A 135 -11.23 -15.30 -2.32
CA PHE A 135 -12.66 -15.49 -2.47
C PHE A 135 -12.95 -16.59 -3.48
N HIS A 136 -13.91 -17.43 -3.14
CA HIS A 136 -14.61 -18.29 -4.08
C HIS A 136 -16.01 -17.73 -4.35
N LEU A 137 -16.36 -17.64 -5.63
CA LEU A 137 -17.71 -17.30 -6.07
C LEU A 137 -18.44 -18.54 -6.60
N SER A 138 -19.73 -18.68 -6.31
CA SER A 138 -20.57 -19.62 -7.06
C SER A 138 -20.65 -19.20 -8.53
N THR A 139 -21.05 -20.12 -9.41
CA THR A 139 -21.23 -19.84 -10.84
C THR A 139 -22.14 -18.63 -11.09
N GLU A 140 -23.25 -18.54 -10.34
CA GLU A 140 -24.24 -17.47 -10.45
C GLU A 140 -23.68 -16.12 -9.99
N ARG A 141 -22.84 -16.12 -8.95
CA ARG A 141 -22.15 -14.91 -8.49
C ARG A 141 -21.06 -14.51 -9.48
N ASN A 142 -20.25 -15.46 -9.93
CA ASN A 142 -19.20 -15.19 -10.90
C ASN A 142 -19.75 -14.60 -12.22
N ALA A 143 -20.93 -15.05 -12.65
CA ALA A 143 -21.63 -14.50 -13.81
C ALA A 143 -22.03 -13.02 -13.67
N LYS A 144 -22.07 -12.46 -12.45
CA LYS A 144 -22.35 -11.03 -12.19
C LYS A 144 -21.09 -10.17 -12.20
N VAL A 145 -19.90 -10.75 -12.10
CA VAL A 145 -18.63 -10.03 -12.23
C VAL A 145 -18.52 -9.46 -13.64
N HIS A 146 -18.02 -8.23 -13.77
CA HIS A 146 -17.86 -7.57 -15.06
C HIS A 146 -17.01 -8.44 -16.02
N PRO A 147 -17.39 -8.61 -17.30
CA PRO A 147 -16.70 -9.53 -18.23
C PRO A 147 -15.19 -9.32 -18.34
N LEU A 148 -14.70 -8.07 -18.27
CA LEU A 148 -13.27 -7.76 -18.30
C LEU A 148 -12.47 -8.22 -17.07
N LEU A 149 -13.16 -8.56 -15.97
CA LEU A 149 -12.56 -8.98 -14.70
C LEU A 149 -12.95 -10.40 -14.30
N ARG A 150 -13.91 -11.00 -15.00
CA ARG A 150 -14.47 -12.30 -14.66
C ARG A 150 -13.46 -13.39 -15.00
N LYS A 151 -13.20 -14.28 -14.04
CA LYS A 151 -12.34 -15.45 -14.21
C LYS A 151 -13.15 -16.69 -14.58
N ASP A 152 -12.58 -17.58 -15.38
CA ASP A 152 -13.20 -18.87 -15.73
C ASP A 152 -13.28 -19.78 -14.49
N MET A 153 -12.19 -19.83 -13.72
CA MET A 153 -12.17 -20.44 -12.40
C MET A 153 -12.49 -19.37 -11.36
N PRO A 154 -13.58 -19.49 -10.58
CA PRO A 154 -14.14 -18.41 -9.77
C PRO A 154 -13.39 -18.19 -8.43
N TRP A 155 -12.06 -18.30 -8.47
CA TRP A 155 -11.15 -18.04 -7.36
C TRP A 155 -10.45 -16.69 -7.56
N TYR A 156 -10.61 -15.80 -6.59
CA TYR A 156 -10.07 -14.44 -6.58
C TYR A 156 -9.12 -14.30 -5.38
N GLU A 157 -7.83 -14.19 -5.65
CA GLU A 157 -6.72 -14.00 -4.72
C GLU A 157 -6.89 -12.79 -3.76
N GLU A 158 -6.39 -12.91 -2.52
CA GLU A 158 -6.67 -11.98 -1.40
C GLU A 158 -5.92 -10.64 -1.39
N ASP A 159 -4.80 -10.51 -2.10
CA ASP A 159 -3.99 -9.29 -2.14
C ASP A 159 -4.57 -8.29 -3.16
N CYS A 160 -4.94 -8.77 -4.33
CA CYS A 160 -5.37 -7.94 -5.45
C CYS A 160 -6.79 -8.25 -5.95
N GLU A 161 -7.11 -9.52 -6.16
CA GLU A 161 -8.33 -9.92 -6.86
C GLU A 161 -9.59 -9.85 -5.98
N TRP A 162 -9.45 -9.83 -4.65
CA TRP A 162 -10.55 -9.53 -3.73
C TRP A 162 -11.25 -8.21 -4.07
N ALA A 163 -10.52 -7.24 -4.64
CA ALA A 163 -11.07 -5.97 -5.07
C ALA A 163 -12.14 -6.15 -6.16
N ILE A 164 -11.97 -7.13 -7.06
CA ILE A 164 -12.95 -7.47 -8.09
C ILE A 164 -14.26 -7.93 -7.43
N VAL A 165 -14.16 -8.76 -6.39
CA VAL A 165 -15.32 -9.23 -5.62
C VAL A 165 -16.01 -8.07 -4.90
N ALA A 166 -15.25 -7.20 -4.24
CA ALA A 166 -15.78 -6.06 -3.52
C ALA A 166 -16.48 -5.04 -4.43
N ILE A 167 -15.94 -4.79 -5.63
CA ILE A 167 -16.57 -3.90 -6.62
C ILE A 167 -17.82 -4.53 -7.24
N SER A 168 -17.82 -5.86 -7.41
CA SER A 168 -18.97 -6.58 -7.97
C SER A 168 -20.14 -6.71 -6.99
N PHE A 169 -19.85 -6.73 -5.68
CA PHE A 169 -20.85 -6.91 -4.62
C PHE A 169 -20.67 -5.90 -3.48
N PRO A 170 -20.80 -4.59 -3.74
CA PRO A 170 -20.44 -3.54 -2.79
C PRO A 170 -21.19 -3.64 -1.46
N ASP A 171 -22.44 -4.10 -1.46
CA ASP A 171 -23.27 -4.21 -0.26
C ASP A 171 -22.77 -5.27 0.75
N LEU A 172 -21.86 -6.16 0.33
CA LEU A 172 -21.22 -7.14 1.22
C LEU A 172 -19.99 -6.58 1.93
N PHE A 173 -19.60 -5.34 1.62
CA PHE A 173 -18.37 -4.71 2.07
C PHE A 173 -18.65 -3.38 2.77
N THR A 174 -17.84 -3.10 3.80
CA THR A 174 -17.88 -1.83 4.53
C THR A 174 -17.46 -0.67 3.62
N ALA A 175 -17.76 0.57 4.01
CA ALA A 175 -17.29 1.73 3.26
C ALA A 175 -15.76 1.77 3.14
N TYR A 176 -15.05 1.39 4.20
CA TYR A 176 -13.59 1.29 4.21
C TYR A 176 -13.07 0.27 3.19
N GLU A 177 -13.58 -0.97 3.22
CA GLU A 177 -13.14 -2.01 2.28
C GLU A 177 -13.46 -1.64 0.83
N ARG A 178 -14.58 -0.97 0.57
CA ARG A 178 -14.91 -0.47 -0.77
C ARG A 178 -13.91 0.59 -1.25
N SER A 179 -13.50 1.51 -0.38
CA SER A 179 -12.46 2.51 -0.69
C SER A 179 -11.12 1.83 -1.02
N MET A 180 -10.75 0.84 -0.22
CA MET A 180 -9.54 0.04 -0.44
C MET A 180 -9.61 -0.76 -1.73
N ALA A 181 -10.73 -1.41 -2.02
CA ALA A 181 -10.95 -2.14 -3.26
C ALA A 181 -10.84 -1.22 -4.49
N GLU A 182 -11.43 -0.03 -4.42
CA GLU A 182 -11.34 0.97 -5.50
C GLU A 182 -9.89 1.42 -5.73
N LYS A 183 -9.12 1.61 -4.65
CA LYS A 183 -7.69 1.93 -4.74
C LYS A 183 -6.91 0.76 -5.34
N THR A 184 -7.13 -0.47 -4.90
CA THR A 184 -6.49 -1.66 -5.46
C THR A 184 -6.82 -1.80 -6.94
N PHE A 185 -8.09 -1.66 -7.33
CA PHE A 185 -8.52 -1.76 -8.72
C PHE A 185 -7.83 -0.75 -9.64
N ARG A 186 -7.77 0.53 -9.25
CA ARG A 186 -7.04 1.57 -10.01
C ARG A 186 -5.55 1.25 -10.17
N ASN A 187 -4.94 0.64 -9.18
CA ASN A 187 -3.50 0.35 -9.18
C ASN A 187 -3.16 -0.95 -9.91
N THR A 188 -4.01 -1.97 -9.83
CA THR A 188 -3.74 -3.27 -10.43
C THR A 188 -4.20 -3.35 -11.89
N TRP A 189 -5.37 -2.78 -12.20
CA TRP A 189 -5.96 -2.82 -13.55
C TRP A 189 -6.42 -1.43 -14.02
N PRO A 190 -5.52 -0.43 -14.13
CA PRO A 190 -5.88 0.94 -14.50
C PRO A 190 -6.65 1.03 -15.82
N ASP A 191 -6.27 0.26 -16.84
CA ASP A 191 -6.88 0.37 -18.17
C ASP A 191 -8.32 -0.23 -18.16
N VAL A 192 -8.53 -1.30 -17.39
CA VAL A 192 -9.87 -1.88 -17.17
C VAL A 192 -10.72 -0.94 -16.33
N TRP A 193 -10.12 -0.28 -15.33
CA TRP A 193 -10.78 0.74 -14.52
C TRP A 193 -11.30 1.88 -15.40
N GLU A 194 -10.47 2.46 -16.27
CA GLU A 194 -10.87 3.53 -17.17
C GLU A 194 -11.98 3.10 -18.13
N THR A 195 -11.89 1.86 -18.63
CA THR A 195 -12.89 1.29 -19.52
C THR A 195 -14.25 1.15 -18.83
N ILE A 196 -14.27 0.63 -17.59
CA ILE A 196 -15.50 0.42 -16.83
C ILE A 196 -16.09 1.76 -16.33
N ARG A 197 -15.24 2.70 -15.90
CA ARG A 197 -15.68 4.01 -15.38
C ARG A 197 -15.97 5.04 -16.48
N GLY A 198 -15.43 4.83 -17.68
CA GLY A 198 -15.61 5.74 -18.82
C GLY A 198 -14.85 7.06 -18.68
N CYS A 199 -13.87 7.14 -17.78
CA CYS A 199 -13.05 8.33 -17.56
C CYS A 199 -11.58 7.96 -17.38
N PRO A 200 -10.65 8.83 -17.83
CA PRO A 200 -9.24 8.56 -17.65
C PRO A 200 -8.76 8.91 -16.24
N LEU A 201 -7.82 8.14 -15.71
CA LEU A 201 -7.11 8.45 -14.46
C LEU A 201 -6.15 9.65 -14.63
N ALA A 202 -6.18 10.62 -13.72
CA ALA A 202 -5.19 11.69 -13.70
C ALA A 202 -3.82 11.19 -13.18
N GLU A 203 -2.75 11.98 -13.42
CA GLU A 203 -1.45 11.73 -12.80
C GLU A 203 -1.59 11.74 -11.27
N GLY A 204 -1.09 10.71 -10.61
CA GLY A 204 -1.23 10.51 -9.16
C GLY A 204 -2.33 9.54 -8.75
N GLU A 205 -3.30 9.23 -9.62
CA GLU A 205 -4.46 8.40 -9.26
C GLU A 205 -4.21 6.89 -9.40
N SER A 206 -3.16 6.48 -10.12
CA SER A 206 -2.73 5.10 -10.23
C SER A 206 -1.23 5.00 -10.29
N TRP A 207 -0.65 4.36 -9.28
CA TRP A 207 0.79 4.12 -9.20
C TRP A 207 1.31 3.34 -10.42
N ALA A 208 0.57 2.34 -10.90
CA ALA A 208 0.99 1.55 -12.05
C ALA A 208 0.97 2.39 -13.33
N ARG A 209 -0.07 3.20 -13.54
CA ARG A 209 -0.13 4.12 -14.69
C ARG A 209 1.00 5.13 -14.64
N ASP A 210 1.17 5.77 -13.50
CA ASP A 210 2.19 6.78 -13.29
C ASP A 210 3.61 6.21 -13.45
N ARG A 211 3.84 4.98 -12.98
CA ARG A 211 5.09 4.27 -13.19
C ARG A 211 5.33 3.97 -14.68
N ARG A 212 4.31 3.55 -15.42
CA ARG A 212 4.42 3.35 -16.87
C ARG A 212 4.74 4.65 -17.60
N ALA A 213 4.05 5.73 -17.26
CA ALA A 213 4.29 7.06 -17.84
C ALA A 213 5.71 7.55 -17.52
N PHE A 214 6.18 7.37 -16.28
CA PHE A 214 7.56 7.67 -15.90
C PHE A 214 8.57 6.85 -16.72
N GLY A 215 8.37 5.54 -16.83
CA GLY A 215 9.25 4.67 -17.63
C GLY A 215 9.27 5.05 -19.11
N GLN A 216 8.14 5.45 -19.69
CA GLN A 216 8.08 5.93 -21.08
C GLN A 216 8.80 7.27 -21.26
N ARG A 217 8.59 8.23 -20.35
CA ARG A 217 9.26 9.54 -20.38
C ARG A 217 10.78 9.40 -20.28
N HIS A 218 11.25 8.47 -19.45
CA HIS A 218 12.67 8.29 -19.13
C HIS A 218 13.27 7.01 -19.74
N ALA A 219 12.70 6.53 -20.85
CA ALA A 219 13.12 5.27 -21.47
C ALA A 219 14.59 5.30 -21.95
N ALA A 220 15.09 6.48 -22.31
CA ALA A 220 16.47 6.70 -22.77
C ALA A 220 17.38 7.31 -21.68
N ASP A 221 16.86 7.61 -20.50
CA ASP A 221 17.61 8.28 -19.44
C ASP A 221 18.21 7.27 -18.47
N TYR A 222 19.33 7.66 -17.85
CA TYR A 222 19.93 6.89 -16.74
C TYR A 222 19.09 7.07 -15.47
N ILE A 223 18.51 5.98 -14.98
CA ILE A 223 17.72 5.97 -13.74
C ILE A 223 18.49 5.22 -12.67
N ALA A 224 18.58 5.82 -11.48
CA ALA A 224 19.26 5.27 -10.32
C ALA A 224 18.68 3.90 -9.93
N MET A 225 19.56 2.92 -9.74
CA MET A 225 19.22 1.58 -9.25
C MET A 225 19.71 1.37 -7.82
N SER A 226 20.91 1.83 -7.52
CA SER A 226 21.49 1.78 -6.18
C SER A 226 22.26 3.05 -5.88
N ALA A 227 22.39 3.37 -4.60
CA ALA A 227 23.12 4.54 -4.16
C ALA A 227 23.76 4.31 -2.79
N ILE A 228 24.91 4.92 -2.56
CA ILE A 228 25.61 4.93 -1.29
C ILE A 228 26.22 6.30 -1.04
N LEU A 229 26.29 6.74 0.22
CA LEU A 229 27.07 7.92 0.58
C LEU A 229 28.54 7.64 0.23
N SER A 230 29.20 8.60 -0.41
CA SER A 230 30.60 8.43 -0.80
C SER A 230 31.53 8.74 0.36
N ASP A 231 32.36 7.78 0.74
CA ASP A 231 33.46 8.03 1.70
C ASP A 231 34.60 8.84 1.04
N GLN A 232 34.65 8.83 -0.30
CA GLN A 232 35.72 9.45 -1.09
C GLN A 232 35.44 10.93 -1.42
N ARG A 233 34.16 11.32 -1.39
CA ARG A 233 33.68 12.66 -1.72
C ARG A 233 32.62 13.08 -0.69
N PRO A 234 33.01 13.73 0.42
CA PRO A 234 32.07 14.17 1.45
C PRO A 234 30.93 15.02 0.87
N GLY A 235 29.69 14.74 1.28
CA GLY A 235 28.49 15.42 0.79
C GLY A 235 27.97 14.93 -0.57
N MET A 236 28.61 13.92 -1.16
CA MET A 236 28.17 13.29 -2.40
C MET A 236 27.64 11.88 -2.16
N THR A 237 26.74 11.47 -3.04
CA THR A 237 26.18 10.14 -3.14
C THR A 237 26.64 9.52 -4.46
N GLU A 238 27.28 8.36 -4.37
CA GLU A 238 27.59 7.52 -5.53
C GLU A 238 26.30 6.83 -5.97
N VAL A 239 25.86 7.11 -7.19
CA VAL A 239 24.63 6.56 -7.75
C VAL A 239 24.98 5.66 -8.91
N VAL A 240 24.66 4.37 -8.81
CA VAL A 240 24.72 3.44 -9.95
C VAL A 240 23.38 3.53 -10.67
N ALA A 241 23.42 3.88 -11.95
CA ALA A 241 22.25 4.08 -12.78
C ALA A 241 22.36 3.31 -14.10
N LYS A 242 21.20 3.05 -14.69
CA LYS A 242 21.06 2.33 -15.95
C LYS A 242 19.96 2.95 -16.80
N ILE A 243 20.15 2.93 -18.12
CA ILE A 243 19.13 3.39 -19.08
C ILE A 243 17.81 2.64 -18.84
N GLY A 244 16.73 3.40 -18.61
CA GLY A 244 15.38 2.87 -18.39
C GLY A 244 15.13 2.20 -17.03
N GLY A 245 16.13 2.14 -16.14
CA GLY A 245 15.96 1.75 -14.72
C GLY A 245 15.55 0.29 -14.44
N GLY A 246 15.58 -0.60 -15.44
CA GLY A 246 15.14 -1.99 -15.29
C GLY A 246 16.16 -2.90 -14.61
N HIS A 247 15.69 -3.81 -13.74
CA HIS A 247 16.46 -4.91 -13.10
C HIS A 247 16.89 -6.04 -14.06
N ILE A 248 16.71 -5.86 -15.38
CA ILE A 248 17.08 -6.88 -16.37
C ILE A 248 18.61 -7.02 -16.36
N ARG A 249 19.11 -8.23 -16.11
CA ARG A 249 20.54 -8.55 -16.27
C ARG A 249 20.94 -8.31 -17.73
N GLY A 250 21.85 -7.37 -17.95
CA GLY A 250 22.30 -6.99 -19.29
C GLY A 250 21.92 -5.54 -19.62
N GLY A 251 22.92 -4.68 -19.61
CA GLY A 251 22.87 -3.26 -19.93
C GLY A 251 24.00 -2.53 -19.17
N GLU A 252 24.55 -1.49 -19.77
CA GLU A 252 25.70 -0.79 -19.22
C GLU A 252 25.28 0.02 -17.98
N GLU A 253 25.72 -0.44 -16.81
CA GLU A 253 25.63 0.31 -15.56
C GLU A 253 26.74 1.37 -15.55
N ARG A 254 26.37 2.59 -15.18
CA ARG A 254 27.32 3.69 -14.98
C ARG A 254 27.14 4.26 -13.59
N ARG A 255 28.22 4.78 -13.02
CA ARG A 255 28.23 5.38 -11.70
C ARG A 255 28.44 6.88 -11.83
N PHE A 256 27.65 7.63 -11.08
CA PHE A 256 27.63 9.09 -11.09
C PHE A 256 27.82 9.61 -9.67
N LEU A 257 28.35 10.82 -9.53
CA LEU A 257 28.33 11.58 -8.28
C LEU A 257 27.18 12.58 -8.31
N VAL A 258 26.30 12.47 -7.32
CA VAL A 258 25.14 13.36 -7.13
C VAL A 258 25.26 13.99 -5.75
N ALA A 259 24.93 15.27 -5.60
CA ALA A 259 24.90 15.91 -4.28
C ALA A 259 23.89 15.17 -3.37
N SER A 260 24.28 14.88 -2.12
CA SER A 260 23.46 14.00 -1.25
C SER A 260 22.09 14.60 -0.91
N ASP A 261 21.99 15.92 -0.81
CA ASP A 261 20.74 16.65 -0.63
C ASP A 261 19.84 16.57 -1.87
N GLU A 262 20.40 16.69 -3.07
CA GLU A 262 19.69 16.49 -4.33
C GLU A 262 19.16 15.05 -4.45
N TYR A 263 19.99 14.04 -4.15
CA TYR A 263 19.57 12.63 -4.20
C TYR A 263 18.53 12.29 -3.12
N ALA A 264 18.58 12.95 -1.96
CA ALA A 264 17.57 12.80 -0.91
C ALA A 264 16.17 13.26 -1.37
N GLY A 265 16.12 14.26 -2.25
CA GLY A 265 14.89 14.78 -2.87
C GLY A 265 14.32 13.96 -4.03
N ARG A 266 14.85 12.77 -4.30
CA ARG A 266 14.40 11.92 -5.43
C ARG A 266 12.89 11.64 -5.40
N GLY A 267 12.31 11.54 -6.59
CA GLY A 267 10.88 11.27 -6.76
C GLY A 267 10.49 9.83 -6.41
N ARG A 268 9.17 9.59 -6.34
CA ARG A 268 8.58 8.28 -5.99
C ARG A 268 8.95 7.11 -6.91
N PHE A 269 9.49 7.38 -8.10
CA PHE A 269 9.90 6.36 -9.08
C PHE A 269 11.42 6.26 -9.25
N GLY A 270 12.19 6.99 -8.45
CA GLY A 270 13.65 6.99 -8.49
C GLY A 270 14.24 8.36 -8.78
N PHE A 271 15.54 8.36 -9.02
CA PHE A 271 16.32 9.53 -9.39
C PHE A 271 16.78 9.40 -10.85
N VAL A 272 16.54 10.42 -11.66
CA VAL A 272 17.00 10.46 -13.06
C VAL A 272 18.30 11.26 -13.09
N ILE A 273 19.33 10.68 -13.70
CA ILE A 273 20.62 11.32 -13.87
C ILE A 273 20.53 12.35 -14.99
N ASP A 274 21.00 13.56 -14.70
CA ASP A 274 21.24 14.62 -15.68
C ASP A 274 22.73 14.61 -16.05
N LEU A 275 23.06 14.14 -17.25
CA LEU A 275 24.44 14.01 -17.71
C LEU A 275 25.19 15.35 -17.81
N ALA A 276 24.50 16.48 -17.82
CA ALA A 276 25.13 17.81 -17.80
C ALA A 276 25.51 18.27 -16.39
N ARG A 277 24.87 17.71 -15.36
CA ARG A 277 25.03 18.12 -13.95
C ARG A 277 25.69 17.06 -13.08
N HIS A 278 25.51 15.78 -13.42
CA HIS A 278 25.95 14.63 -12.63
C HIS A 278 27.11 13.94 -13.35
N PRO A 279 28.37 14.22 -12.96
CA PRO A 279 29.53 13.65 -13.63
C PRO A 279 29.62 12.14 -13.39
N GLU A 280 30.00 11.42 -14.44
CA GLU A 280 30.42 10.01 -14.32
C GLU A 280 31.63 9.90 -13.38
N TYR A 281 31.66 8.83 -12.59
CA TYR A 281 32.65 8.62 -11.55
C TYR A 281 33.25 7.22 -11.65
N ASP A 282 34.50 7.16 -12.10
CA ASP A 282 35.30 5.93 -12.23
C ASP A 282 36.34 5.75 -11.12
N GLY A 283 36.30 6.60 -10.08
CA GLY A 283 37.22 6.55 -8.95
C GLY A 283 36.97 5.39 -7.98
N PRO A 284 37.71 5.34 -6.85
CA PRO A 284 37.48 4.37 -5.78
C PRO A 284 36.01 4.39 -5.32
N SER A 285 35.44 3.20 -5.10
CA SER A 285 34.03 3.03 -4.75
C SER A 285 33.83 2.82 -3.26
N SER A 286 32.75 3.38 -2.71
CA SER A 286 32.20 2.92 -1.43
C SER A 286 31.34 1.65 -1.57
N PHE A 287 30.97 1.23 -2.79
CA PHE A 287 30.31 -0.06 -3.00
C PHE A 287 31.27 -1.23 -2.83
N ILE A 288 30.93 -2.16 -1.93
CA ILE A 288 31.69 -3.40 -1.72
C ILE A 288 31.70 -4.22 -3.01
N GLY A 289 32.91 -4.54 -3.51
CA GLY A 289 33.10 -5.42 -4.68
C GLY A 289 32.99 -4.72 -6.04
N TRP A 290 32.83 -3.40 -6.10
CA TRP A 290 32.87 -2.66 -7.37
C TRP A 290 34.27 -2.65 -7.97
N ARG A 291 34.46 -3.32 -9.11
CA ARG A 291 35.73 -3.32 -9.85
C ARG A 291 35.74 -2.19 -10.86
N ASN A 292 36.69 -1.27 -10.75
CA ASN A 292 36.95 -0.27 -11.77
C ASN A 292 37.30 -0.98 -13.09
N ARG A 293 36.67 -0.60 -14.20
CA ARG A 293 37.03 -1.08 -15.54
C ARG A 293 38.32 -0.46 -16.11
N GLY A 294 39.16 0.14 -15.24
CA GLY A 294 40.35 0.89 -15.63
C GLY A 294 41.68 0.13 -15.58
N ASP A 295 41.77 -1.02 -14.92
CA ASP A 295 43.04 -1.74 -14.79
C ASP A 295 43.08 -2.95 -15.73
N GLY A 296 43.35 -2.65 -16.99
CA GLY A 296 43.58 -3.63 -18.05
C GLY A 296 44.30 -2.97 -19.22
N SER A 297 45.54 -2.53 -19.00
CA SER A 297 46.55 -2.38 -20.05
C SER A 297 47.36 -3.67 -20.15
#